data_AF-B7FQA4-F1
#
_entry.id   AF-B7FQA4-F1
#
_cell.length_a   1.000
_cell.length_b   1.000
_cell.length_c   1.000
_cell.angle_alpha   90.00
_cell.angle_beta   90.00
_cell.angle_gamma   90.00
#
_symmetry.space_group_name_H-M   'P 1'
#
loop_
_entity.id
_entity.type
_entity.pdbx_description
1 polymer ?
#
loop_
_entity_poly.entity_id
_entity_poly.type
_entity_poly.pdbx_seq_one_letter_code
_entity_poly.pdbx_strand_id
1 'polypeptide(L)'
;IVKPKVSVYMAIDGVAPRAKLNQQRSRRFRSAMDMAEATKDLKDEKGNQREVFDSNCITPGTEFLAKVSNTIQYFIRKKIKEDPSWHGLTVIFSGHDVPGEGEHKIMQHIREMRAQPNYAPNTRHCIYGQDADLIMLGLVTHEPHFTILREVIDFN
;
A
#
# COMPACT_ATOMS: atom_id res chain seq x y z
N ILE A 1 -17.19 -0.41 -3.04
CA ILE A 1 -16.98 0.09 -4.42
C ILE A 1 -16.66 -1.07 -5.37
N VAL A 2 -15.47 -1.70 -5.28
CA VAL A 2 -15.00 -2.69 -6.27
C VAL A 2 -15.71 -4.06 -6.24
N LYS A 3 -16.11 -4.56 -5.06
CA LYS A 3 -16.82 -5.86 -4.88
C LYS A 3 -16.11 -7.06 -5.59
N PRO A 4 -14.86 -7.40 -5.20
CA PRO A 4 -14.11 -8.51 -5.79
C PRO A 4 -14.86 -9.83 -5.67
N LYS A 5 -14.57 -10.77 -6.59
CA LYS A 5 -15.29 -12.06 -6.71
C LYS A 5 -14.41 -13.29 -6.51
N VAL A 6 -13.10 -13.14 -6.65
CA VAL A 6 -12.15 -14.27 -6.60
C VAL A 6 -11.15 -14.04 -5.49
N SER A 7 -10.41 -12.93 -5.54
CA SER A 7 -9.35 -12.68 -4.57
C SER A 7 -9.25 -11.21 -4.15
N VAL A 8 -8.62 -11.00 -2.99
CA VAL A 8 -8.18 -9.70 -2.50
C VAL A 8 -6.72 -9.84 -2.10
N TYR A 9 -5.83 -9.10 -2.76
CA TYR A 9 -4.42 -9.01 -2.41
C TYR A 9 -4.17 -7.67 -1.72
N MET A 10 -3.65 -7.70 -0.50
CA MET A 10 -3.24 -6.51 0.25
C MET A 10 -1.74 -6.54 0.48
N ALA A 11 -1.04 -5.50 0.02
CA ALA A 11 0.39 -5.38 0.14
C ALA A 11 0.77 -4.17 0.99
N ILE A 12 1.63 -4.38 1.98
CA ILE A 12 2.38 -3.32 2.66
C ILE A 12 3.80 -3.34 2.11
N ASP A 13 4.41 -2.17 1.94
CA ASP A 13 5.83 -2.06 1.61
C ASP A 13 6.69 -2.81 2.63
N GLY A 14 7.56 -3.68 2.12
CA GLY A 14 8.66 -4.27 2.87
C GLY A 14 9.98 -3.58 2.55
N VAL A 15 11.09 -4.27 2.83
CA VAL A 15 12.42 -3.74 2.49
C VAL A 15 12.54 -3.58 0.97
N ALA A 16 12.71 -2.34 0.52
CA ALA A 16 12.77 -1.98 -0.89
C ALA A 16 14.20 -2.06 -1.48
N PRO A 17 14.35 -2.09 -2.81
CA PRO A 17 15.66 -2.01 -3.46
C PRO A 17 16.41 -0.71 -3.13
N ARG A 18 17.75 -0.74 -3.24
CA ARG A 18 18.62 0.40 -2.93
C ARG A 18 18.23 1.69 -3.67
N ALA A 19 17.81 1.58 -4.93
CA ALA A 19 17.36 2.73 -5.72
C ALA A 19 16.17 3.44 -5.06
N LYS A 20 15.14 2.69 -4.66
CA LYS A 20 13.99 3.23 -3.94
C LYS A 20 14.37 3.76 -2.56
N LEU A 21 15.23 3.06 -1.82
CA LEU A 21 15.69 3.52 -0.51
C LEU A 21 16.38 4.90 -0.58
N ASN A 22 17.18 5.15 -1.61
CA ASN A 22 17.80 6.47 -1.81
C ASN A 22 16.75 7.57 -2.08
N GLN A 23 15.73 7.26 -2.88
CA GLN A 23 14.63 8.17 -3.17
C GLN A 23 13.80 8.47 -1.90
N GLN A 24 13.42 7.42 -1.15
CA GLN A 24 12.69 7.55 0.11
C GLN A 24 13.48 8.33 1.16
N ARG A 25 14.78 8.05 1.32
CA ARG A 25 15.68 8.79 2.22
C ARG A 25 15.68 10.28 1.90
N SER A 26 15.83 10.64 0.62
CA SER A 26 15.88 12.03 0.19
C SER A 26 14.56 12.77 0.47
N ARG A 27 13.43 12.11 0.18
CA ARG A 27 12.09 12.66 0.47
C ARG A 27 11.89 12.89 1.97
N ARG A 28 12.18 11.89 2.80
CA ARG A 28 12.00 11.96 4.26
C ARG A 28 12.86 13.02 4.91
N PHE A 29 14.10 13.16 4.45
CA PHE A 29 15.00 14.19 4.95
C PHE A 29 14.43 15.59 4.68
N ARG A 30 13.93 15.83 3.46
CA ARG A 30 13.27 17.10 3.11
C ARG A 30 12.01 17.33 3.95
N SER A 31 11.11 16.35 4.04
CA SER A 31 9.88 16.49 4.82
C SER A 31 10.15 16.76 6.30
N ALA A 32 11.19 16.15 6.89
CA ALA A 32 11.58 16.43 8.27
C ALA A 32 12.11 17.87 8.44
N MET A 33 12.88 18.39 7.47
CA MET A 33 13.31 19.78 7.47
C MET A 33 12.13 20.75 7.33
N ASP A 34 11.22 20.49 6.38
CA ASP A 34 10.03 21.31 6.14
C ASP A 34 9.12 21.34 7.38
N MET A 35 8.93 20.18 8.04
CA MET A 35 8.18 20.12 9.30
C MET A 35 8.88 20.88 10.44
N ALA A 36 10.20 20.76 10.56
CA ALA A 36 10.96 21.48 11.58
C ALA A 36 10.89 23.00 11.35
N GLU A 37 10.92 23.45 10.10
CA GLU A 37 10.77 24.87 9.76
C GLU A 37 9.35 25.38 10.02
N ALA A 38 8.33 24.64 9.59
CA ALA A 38 6.93 25.00 9.80
C ALA A 38 6.51 25.02 11.29
N THR A 39 7.19 24.24 12.14
CA THR A 39 6.88 24.16 13.58
C THR A 39 7.72 25.09 14.45
N LYS A 40 8.70 25.83 13.90
CA LYS A 40 9.53 26.79 14.67
C LYS A 40 8.67 27.84 15.39
N ASP A 41 7.59 28.28 14.76
CA ASP A 41 6.73 29.37 15.25
C ASP A 41 5.39 28.88 15.84
N LEU A 42 5.12 27.56 15.80
CA LEU A 42 3.88 26.95 16.28
C LEU A 42 4.06 26.42 17.71
N LYS A 43 3.93 27.32 18.69
CA LYS A 43 3.70 26.95 20.10
C LYS A 43 2.20 26.92 20.36
N ASP A 44 1.70 25.92 21.09
CA ASP A 44 0.33 25.98 21.59
C ASP A 44 0.18 27.11 22.65
N GLU A 45 -1.04 27.42 23.07
CA GLU A 45 -1.32 28.46 24.08
C GLU A 45 -0.61 28.21 25.44
N LYS A 46 -0.04 27.01 25.64
CA LYS A 46 0.72 26.57 26.82
C LYS A 46 2.23 26.45 26.55
N GLY A 47 2.70 26.80 25.36
CA GLY A 47 4.11 26.71 24.97
C GLY A 47 4.59 25.33 24.51
N ASN A 48 3.72 24.32 24.41
CA ASN A 48 4.08 22.97 23.96
C ASN A 48 4.02 22.85 22.44
N GLN A 49 4.88 21.98 21.89
CA GLN A 49 4.78 21.55 20.50
C GLN A 49 3.55 20.65 20.35
N ARG A 50 2.72 20.89 19.33
CA ARG A 50 1.61 20.00 18.98
C ARG A 50 2.16 18.65 18.55
N GLU A 51 1.57 17.55 19.03
CA GLU A 51 1.89 16.21 18.53
C GLU A 51 1.48 16.09 17.06
N VAL A 52 2.47 16.05 16.18
CA VAL A 52 2.29 15.76 14.74
C VAL A 52 2.65 14.30 14.51
N PHE A 53 1.84 13.60 13.71
CA PHE A 53 2.13 12.22 13.33
C PHE A 53 3.44 12.14 12.54
N ASP A 54 4.45 11.45 13.09
CA ASP A 54 5.72 11.21 12.40
C ASP A 54 5.56 10.11 11.34
N SER A 55 5.39 10.52 10.08
CA SER A 55 5.24 9.61 8.95
C SER A 55 6.45 8.71 8.69
N ASN A 56 7.63 8.99 9.28
CA ASN A 56 8.78 8.08 9.20
C ASN A 56 8.52 6.74 9.89
N CYS A 57 7.54 6.68 10.82
CA CYS A 57 7.13 5.42 11.42
C CYS A 57 6.44 4.48 10.41
N ILE A 58 6.05 4.95 9.23
CA ILE A 58 5.56 4.12 8.12
C ILE A 58 6.78 3.55 7.37
N THR A 59 7.52 2.67 8.06
CA THR A 59 8.71 1.99 7.52
C THR A 59 8.80 0.57 8.08
N PRO A 60 9.19 -0.42 7.26
CA PRO A 60 9.55 -1.75 7.74
C PRO A 60 10.55 -1.69 8.89
N GLY A 61 10.32 -2.52 9.92
CA GLY A 61 11.17 -2.60 11.11
C GLY A 61 10.76 -1.67 12.26
N THR A 62 9.75 -0.82 12.08
CA THR A 62 9.19 -0.01 13.17
C THR A 62 8.11 -0.75 13.93
N GLU A 63 7.98 -0.46 15.22
CA GLU A 63 6.90 -1.02 16.06
C GLU A 63 5.52 -0.57 15.56
N PHE A 64 5.41 0.67 15.07
CA PHE A 64 4.18 1.20 14.50
C PHE A 64 3.68 0.34 13.32
N LEU A 65 4.54 0.08 12.33
CA LEU A 65 4.11 -0.68 11.15
C LEU A 65 3.81 -2.14 11.50
N ALA A 66 4.50 -2.71 12.49
CA ALA A 66 4.17 -4.03 13.03
C ALA A 66 2.78 -4.06 13.69
N LYS A 67 2.43 -3.04 14.48
CA LYS A 67 1.08 -2.90 15.04
C LYS A 67 0.03 -2.78 13.94
N VAL A 68 0.26 -1.93 12.93
CA VAL A 68 -0.64 -1.77 11.78
C VAL A 68 -0.85 -3.10 11.05
N SER A 69 0.24 -3.83 10.76
CA SER A 69 0.17 -5.15 10.11
C SER A 69 -0.68 -6.14 10.90
N ASN A 70 -0.47 -6.22 12.22
CA ASN A 70 -1.26 -7.07 13.11
C ASN A 70 -2.75 -6.67 13.12
N THR A 71 -3.05 -5.37 13.15
CA THR A 71 -4.42 -4.86 13.08
C THR A 71 -5.08 -5.20 11.76
N ILE A 72 -4.38 -5.11 10.62
CA ILE A 72 -4.92 -5.48 9.31
C ILE A 72 -5.20 -6.98 9.24
N GLN A 73 -4.30 -7.83 9.75
CA GLN A 73 -4.56 -9.27 9.82
C GLN A 73 -5.79 -9.60 10.68
N TYR A 74 -5.95 -8.94 11.82
CA TYR A 74 -7.15 -9.06 12.63
C TYR A 74 -8.40 -8.61 11.86
N PHE A 75 -8.33 -7.46 11.18
CA PHE A 75 -9.41 -6.95 10.35
C PHE A 75 -9.82 -7.95 9.25
N ILE A 76 -8.85 -8.55 8.55
CA ILE A 76 -9.11 -9.58 7.54
C ILE A 76 -9.84 -10.77 8.16
N ARG A 77 -9.36 -11.30 9.29
CA ARG A 77 -10.01 -12.43 9.99
C ARG A 77 -11.43 -12.09 10.41
N LYS A 78 -11.65 -10.88 10.94
CA LYS A 78 -12.98 -10.38 11.31
C LYS A 78 -13.89 -10.29 10.08
N LYS A 79 -13.40 -9.75 8.97
CA LYS A 79 -14.16 -9.62 7.72
C LYS A 79 -14.57 -10.96 7.13
N ILE A 80 -13.65 -11.92 7.06
CA ILE A 80 -13.97 -13.28 6.59
C ILE A 80 -15.03 -13.94 7.48
N LYS A 81 -15.02 -13.68 8.79
CA LYS A 81 -15.96 -14.27 9.75
C LYS A 81 -17.35 -13.62 9.71
N GLU A 82 -17.42 -12.30 9.55
CA GLU A 82 -18.64 -11.53 9.82
C GLU A 82 -19.30 -10.95 8.56
N ASP A 83 -18.57 -10.81 7.45
CA ASP A 83 -19.02 -10.14 6.24
C ASP A 83 -19.28 -11.16 5.12
N PRO A 84 -20.55 -11.45 4.77
CA PRO A 84 -20.87 -12.41 3.72
C PRO A 84 -20.26 -12.08 2.35
N SER A 85 -19.93 -10.82 2.10
CA SER A 85 -19.27 -10.43 0.84
C SER A 85 -17.82 -10.89 0.74
N TRP A 86 -17.22 -11.33 1.84
CA TRP A 86 -15.86 -11.88 1.91
C TRP A 86 -15.85 -13.41 1.91
N HIS A 87 -17.02 -14.04 2.05
CA HIS A 87 -17.11 -15.50 1.98
C HIS A 87 -16.70 -15.99 0.58
N GLY A 88 -15.84 -17.00 0.55
CA GLY A 88 -15.34 -17.59 -0.70
C GLY A 88 -14.25 -16.77 -1.41
N LEU A 89 -13.87 -15.59 -0.92
CA LEU A 89 -12.73 -14.86 -1.45
C LEU A 89 -11.42 -15.48 -0.95
N THR A 90 -10.46 -15.61 -1.86
CA THR A 90 -9.06 -15.87 -1.49
C THR A 90 -8.42 -14.55 -1.07
N VAL A 91 -8.19 -14.38 0.22
CA VAL A 91 -7.55 -13.16 0.76
C VAL A 91 -6.07 -13.42 1.01
N ILE A 92 -5.21 -12.62 0.39
CA ILE A 92 -3.76 -12.70 0.52
C ILE A 92 -3.28 -11.40 1.15
N PHE A 93 -2.54 -11.52 2.25
CA PHE A 93 -1.91 -10.39 2.92
C PHE A 93 -0.40 -10.55 2.88
N SER A 94 0.27 -9.59 2.26
CA SER A 94 1.73 -9.48 2.25
C SER A 94 2.16 -8.29 3.11
N GLY A 95 2.61 -8.58 4.33
CA GLY A 95 3.03 -7.58 5.31
C GLY A 95 4.38 -6.93 5.00
N HIS A 96 4.81 -6.07 5.95
CA HIS A 96 6.09 -5.37 5.91
C HIS A 96 7.31 -6.30 6.10
N ASP A 97 7.06 -7.51 6.58
CA ASP A 97 8.02 -8.58 6.83
C ASP A 97 8.41 -9.34 5.55
N VAL A 98 7.61 -9.22 4.49
CA VAL A 98 7.94 -9.71 3.16
C VAL A 98 8.75 -8.63 2.41
N PRO A 99 9.96 -8.91 1.89
CA PRO A 99 10.73 -7.91 1.13
C PRO A 99 10.02 -7.45 -0.16
N GLY A 100 10.31 -6.22 -0.59
CA GLY A 100 9.79 -5.64 -1.84
C GLY A 100 8.80 -4.49 -1.61
N GLU A 101 8.62 -3.68 -2.66
CA GLU A 101 7.61 -2.61 -2.70
C GLU A 101 6.23 -3.21 -2.97
N GLY A 102 5.18 -2.67 -2.36
CA GLY A 102 3.83 -3.23 -2.40
C GLY A 102 3.29 -3.38 -3.81
N GLU A 103 3.49 -2.36 -4.66
CA GLU A 103 3.12 -2.42 -6.08
C GLU A 103 3.85 -3.56 -6.81
N HIS A 104 5.15 -3.73 -6.57
CA HIS A 104 5.95 -4.78 -7.22
C HIS A 104 5.58 -6.18 -6.72
N LYS A 105 5.19 -6.33 -5.45
CA LYS A 105 4.65 -7.59 -4.92
C LYS A 105 3.33 -7.98 -5.60
N ILE A 106 2.43 -7.00 -5.78
CA ILE A 106 1.16 -7.22 -6.51
C ILE A 106 1.44 -7.62 -7.96
N MET A 107 2.32 -6.88 -8.65
CA MET A 107 2.66 -7.18 -10.05
C MET A 107 3.34 -8.54 -10.19
N GLN A 108 4.18 -8.93 -9.23
CA GLN A 108 4.77 -10.26 -9.17
C GLN A 108 3.70 -11.34 -9.03
N HIS A 109 2.77 -11.16 -8.10
CA HIS A 109 1.66 -12.09 -7.91
C HIS A 109 0.81 -12.27 -9.17
N ILE A 110 0.52 -11.18 -9.90
CA ILE A 110 -0.22 -11.24 -11.18
C ILE A 110 0.57 -12.04 -12.22
N ARG A 111 1.88 -11.80 -12.36
CA ARG A 111 2.72 -12.57 -13.29
C ARG A 111 2.77 -14.06 -12.94
N GLU A 112 2.87 -14.39 -11.66
CA GLU A 112 2.87 -15.77 -11.18
C GLU A 112 1.54 -16.47 -11.40
N MET A 113 0.41 -15.76 -11.20
CA MET A 113 -0.93 -16.26 -11.54
C MET A 113 -1.05 -16.53 -13.04
N ARG A 114 -0.63 -15.59 -13.88
CA ARG A 114 -0.68 -15.72 -15.35
C ARG A 114 0.16 -16.89 -15.88
N ALA A 115 1.25 -17.22 -15.19
CA ALA A 115 2.10 -18.35 -15.55
C ALA A 115 1.49 -19.73 -15.19
N GLN A 116 0.39 -19.78 -14.44
CA GLN A 116 -0.24 -21.04 -14.07
C GLN A 116 -0.98 -21.68 -15.26
N PRO A 117 -0.91 -23.01 -15.44
CA PRO A 117 -1.57 -23.71 -16.55
C PRO A 117 -3.08 -23.50 -16.63
N ASN A 118 -3.73 -23.24 -15.51
CA ASN A 118 -5.18 -23.06 -15.38
C ASN A 118 -5.60 -21.59 -15.21
N TYR A 119 -4.71 -20.64 -15.54
CA TYR A 119 -5.04 -19.23 -15.47
C TYR A 119 -6.17 -18.86 -16.43
N ALA A 120 -7.19 -18.15 -15.93
CA ALA A 120 -8.25 -17.61 -16.76
C ALA A 120 -7.77 -16.30 -17.45
N PRO A 121 -7.57 -16.26 -18.78
CA PRO A 121 -6.96 -15.11 -19.45
C PRO A 121 -7.80 -13.83 -19.41
N ASN A 122 -9.10 -13.95 -19.13
CA ASN A 122 -10.03 -12.82 -19.00
C ASN A 122 -10.30 -12.45 -17.53
N THR A 123 -9.39 -12.81 -16.62
CA THR A 123 -9.43 -12.35 -15.24
C THR A 123 -9.39 -10.82 -15.23
N ARG A 124 -10.27 -10.20 -14.44
CA ARG A 124 -10.39 -8.75 -14.34
C ARG A 124 -9.67 -8.26 -13.10
N HIS A 125 -8.67 -7.42 -13.29
CA HIS A 125 -7.84 -6.87 -12.22
C HIS A 125 -8.25 -5.44 -11.91
N CYS A 126 -8.28 -5.11 -10.62
CA CYS A 126 -8.46 -3.75 -10.15
C CYS A 126 -7.42 -3.50 -9.06
N ILE A 127 -6.51 -2.55 -9.28
CA ILE A 127 -5.51 -2.12 -8.30
C ILE A 127 -5.90 -0.76 -7.74
N TYR A 128 -5.75 -0.58 -6.43
CA TYR A 128 -5.91 0.73 -5.79
C TYR A 128 -4.53 1.30 -5.45
N GLY A 129 -4.30 2.56 -5.80
CA GLY A 129 -3.11 3.31 -5.39
C GLY A 129 -3.00 4.66 -6.08
N GLN A 130 -2.18 5.54 -5.52
CA GLN A 130 -2.03 6.94 -5.99
C GLN A 130 -0.81 7.13 -6.90
N ASP A 131 0.10 6.15 -6.97
CA ASP A 131 1.33 6.27 -7.74
C ASP A 131 1.06 6.20 -9.24
N ALA A 132 1.67 7.12 -9.99
CA ALA A 132 1.57 7.15 -11.45
C ALA A 132 2.20 5.91 -12.09
N ASP A 133 3.17 5.29 -11.42
CA ASP A 133 3.90 4.10 -11.87
C ASP A 133 2.94 2.91 -12.06
N LEU A 134 1.80 2.88 -11.34
CA LEU A 134 0.76 1.86 -11.50
C LEU A 134 0.19 1.80 -12.92
N ILE A 135 0.17 2.90 -13.67
CA ILE A 135 -0.28 2.91 -15.06
C ILE A 135 0.65 2.06 -15.91
N MET A 136 1.95 2.34 -15.82
CA MET A 136 2.97 1.60 -16.57
C MET A 136 3.05 0.15 -16.10
N LEU A 137 3.01 -0.09 -14.79
CA LEU A 137 3.00 -1.42 -14.21
C LEU A 137 1.78 -2.23 -14.66
N GLY A 138 0.61 -1.62 -14.73
CA GLY A 138 -0.61 -2.23 -15.27
C GLY A 138 -0.45 -2.64 -16.74
N LEU A 139 0.10 -1.75 -17.58
CA LEU A 139 0.32 -2.05 -19.00
C LEU A 139 1.30 -3.21 -19.22
N VAL A 140 2.41 -3.27 -18.47
CA VAL A 140 3.41 -4.34 -18.63
C VAL A 140 2.95 -5.69 -18.08
N THR A 141 1.82 -5.77 -17.38
CA THR A 141 1.21 -7.06 -17.04
C THR A 141 0.72 -7.80 -18.29
N HIS A 142 0.38 -7.06 -19.35
CA HIS A 142 -0.35 -7.53 -20.52
C HIS A 142 -1.68 -8.23 -20.20
N GLU A 143 -2.31 -7.87 -19.07
CA GLU A 143 -3.66 -8.31 -18.74
C GLU A 143 -4.70 -7.48 -19.54
N PRO A 144 -5.61 -8.12 -20.29
CA PRO A 144 -6.55 -7.41 -21.16
C PRO A 144 -7.59 -6.58 -20.39
N HIS A 145 -7.80 -6.88 -19.10
CA HIS A 145 -8.80 -6.24 -18.26
C HIS A 145 -8.16 -5.76 -16.95
N PHE A 146 -7.52 -4.60 -17.02
CA PHE A 146 -6.82 -3.99 -15.89
C PHE A 146 -7.35 -2.57 -15.61
N THR A 147 -7.82 -2.34 -14.39
CA THR A 147 -8.33 -1.04 -13.94
C THR A 147 -7.50 -0.52 -12.77
N ILE A 148 -7.23 0.79 -12.76
CA ILE A 148 -6.63 1.48 -11.62
C ILE A 148 -7.70 2.32 -10.95
N LEU A 149 -7.89 2.10 -9.65
CA LEU A 149 -8.74 2.90 -8.78
C LEU A 149 -7.87 3.88 -7.99
N ARG A 150 -8.21 5.16 -8.06
CA ARG A 150 -7.53 6.24 -7.33
C ARG A 150 -8.54 7.25 -6.84
N GLU A 151 -8.16 8.03 -5.84
CA GLU A 151 -8.99 9.15 -5.38
C GLU A 151 -8.90 10.31 -6.38
N VAL A 152 -9.96 11.11 -6.43
CA VAL A 152 -9.97 12.35 -7.20
C VAL A 152 -9.07 13.33 -6.46
N ILE A 153 -8.11 13.91 -7.17
CA ILE A 153 -7.29 15.00 -6.64
C ILE A 153 -7.99 16.29 -7.05
N ASP A 154 -8.50 17.02 -6.07
CA ASP A 154 -9.02 18.37 -6.28
C ASP A 154 -7.83 19.35 -6.27
N PHE A 155 -7.71 20.15 -7.33
CA PHE A 155 -6.66 21.15 -7.50
C PHE A 155 -7.20 22.58 -7.38
N ASN A 156 -8.49 22.74 -7.08
CA ASN A 156 -9.15 24.04 -6.91
C ASN A 156 -8.95 24.63 -5.51
#